data_AF-A0A2P7TYF4-F1
#
_entry.id   AF-A0A2P7TYF4-F1
#
_cell.length_a   1.000
_cell.length_b   1.000
_cell.length_c   1.000
_cell.angle_alpha   90.00
_cell.angle_beta   90.00
_cell.angle_gamma   90.00
#
_symmetry.space_group_name_H-M   'P 1'
#
loop_
_entity.id
_entity.type
_entity.pdbx_description
1 polymer ?
#
loop_
_entity_poly.entity_id
_entity_poly.type
_entity_poly.pdbx_seq_one_letter_code
_entity_poly.pdbx_strand_id
1 'polypeptide(L)'
;MLPRQAELRDKIDLAQSKEEKEALYEELYALQYKKRLAEMVVGAISGSPGSALSQGGLQLAATWMRKQTLDNSRQSPVITDGTTTVGNVEYDSAYFDGVKLGGTRVSVDIICGENIERCKIQSDGSYVYTGGDYVNDKTKESVALPTLKDAIDPKLNGEAGKLYGLTGGFQSKKGSMLGKYTIGSWKDTVVEGFSGTHDYMGGQIWGFYNDKGNATRGLLPPAKYAAEVITVIAIPVSAPFAVSDILSSDIFQAIFR
;
A
#
# COMPACT_ATOMS: atom_id res chain seq x y z
N MET A 1 -8.00 -9.80 16.67
CA MET A 1 -7.02 -8.74 16.97
C MET A 1 -6.74 -8.77 18.46
N LEU A 2 -5.50 -8.56 18.92
CA LEU A 2 -5.22 -8.49 20.37
C LEU A 2 -5.80 -7.18 20.94
N PRO A 3 -6.32 -7.15 22.19
CA PRO A 3 -6.87 -5.93 22.78
C PRO A 3 -5.88 -4.74 22.76
N ARG A 4 -4.59 -5.01 23.04
CA ARG A 4 -3.55 -3.99 22.98
C ARG A 4 -3.29 -3.45 21.56
N GLN A 5 -3.50 -4.26 20.51
CA GLN A 5 -3.39 -3.79 19.13
C GLN A 5 -4.52 -2.82 18.79
N ALA A 6 -5.75 -3.11 19.24
CA ALA A 6 -6.89 -2.20 19.05
C ALA A 6 -6.65 -0.87 19.78
N GLU A 7 -6.19 -0.91 21.04
CA GLU A 7 -5.86 0.30 21.80
C GLU A 7 -4.79 1.17 21.11
N LEU A 8 -3.75 0.55 20.55
CA LEU A 8 -2.70 1.28 19.81
C LEU A 8 -3.24 1.89 18.51
N ARG A 9 -4.14 1.20 17.81
CA ARG A 9 -4.82 1.74 16.63
C ARG A 9 -5.66 2.97 17.00
N ASP A 10 -6.46 2.89 18.05
CA ASP A 10 -7.27 4.03 18.50
C ASP A 10 -6.38 5.25 18.83
N LYS A 11 -5.21 5.02 19.45
CA LYS A 11 -4.23 6.10 19.70
C LYS A 11 -3.62 6.66 18.42
N ILE A 12 -3.32 5.82 17.43
CA ILE A 12 -2.78 6.26 16.13
C ILE A 12 -3.78 7.17 15.41
N ASP A 13 -5.06 6.82 15.47
CA ASP A 13 -6.13 7.60 14.84
C ASP A 13 -6.29 8.98 15.51
N LEU A 14 -6.09 9.04 16.83
CA LEU A 14 -6.16 10.27 17.62
C LEU A 14 -4.89 11.11 17.59
N ALA A 15 -3.74 10.52 17.23
CA ALA A 15 -2.45 11.20 17.24
C ALA A 15 -2.41 12.37 16.24
N GLN A 16 -1.89 13.50 16.68
CA GLN A 16 -1.91 14.76 15.91
C GLN A 16 -0.58 15.07 15.22
N SER A 17 0.51 14.45 15.68
CA SER A 17 1.85 14.65 15.12
C SER A 17 2.37 13.42 14.40
N LYS A 18 3.29 13.63 13.45
CA LYS A 18 3.92 12.53 12.71
C LYS A 18 4.79 11.68 13.64
N GLU A 19 5.47 12.33 14.58
CA GLU A 19 6.38 11.72 15.55
C GLU A 19 5.62 10.84 16.55
N GLU A 20 4.45 11.28 17.02
CA GLU A 20 3.59 10.47 17.88
C GLU A 20 3.04 9.25 17.14
N LYS A 21 2.56 9.42 15.90
CA LYS A 21 2.13 8.30 15.07
C LYS A 21 3.26 7.30 14.84
N GLU A 22 4.46 7.78 14.57
CA GLU A 22 5.66 6.95 14.41
C GLU A 22 5.90 6.07 15.64
N ALA A 23 5.95 6.66 16.83
CA ALA A 23 6.18 5.94 18.07
C ALA A 23 5.09 4.89 18.36
N LEU A 24 3.84 5.19 18.04
CA LEU A 24 2.73 4.26 18.21
C LEU A 24 2.78 3.10 17.20
N TYR A 25 3.14 3.36 15.94
CA TYR A 25 3.37 2.28 14.96
C TYR A 25 4.56 1.40 15.38
N GLU A 26 5.63 1.99 15.91
CA GLU A 26 6.76 1.22 16.45
C GLU A 26 6.31 0.25 17.55
N GLU A 27 5.49 0.71 18.51
CA GLU A 27 4.94 -0.15 19.56
C GLU A 27 4.02 -1.24 18.97
N LEU A 28 3.18 -0.88 17.99
CA LEU A 28 2.24 -1.79 17.36
C LEU A 28 2.96 -2.92 16.59
N TYR A 29 4.01 -2.57 15.84
CA TYR A 29 4.83 -3.53 15.12
C TYR A 29 5.67 -4.38 16.07
N ALA A 30 6.22 -3.81 17.14
CA ALA A 30 6.91 -4.58 18.18
C ALA A 30 5.98 -5.64 18.81
N LEU A 31 4.71 -5.27 19.06
CA LEU A 31 3.70 -6.21 19.54
C LEU A 31 3.37 -7.29 18.50
N GLN A 32 3.26 -6.93 17.22
CA GLN A 32 3.02 -7.88 16.14
C GLN A 32 4.19 -8.88 16.00
N TYR A 33 5.44 -8.42 16.09
CA TYR A 33 6.61 -9.32 16.09
C TYR A 33 6.59 -10.30 17.26
N LYS A 34 6.27 -9.83 18.48
CA LYS A 34 6.13 -10.71 19.66
C LYS A 34 5.05 -11.77 19.43
N LYS A 35 3.93 -11.39 18.83
CA LYS A 35 2.85 -12.32 18.48
C LYS A 35 3.34 -13.38 17.50
N ARG A 36 3.99 -13.00 16.39
CA ARG A 36 4.49 -13.95 15.38
C ARG A 36 5.59 -14.87 15.91
N LEU A 37 6.47 -14.36 16.79
CA LEU A 37 7.47 -15.18 17.46
C LEU A 37 6.83 -16.22 18.40
N ALA A 38 5.78 -15.84 19.14
CA ALA A 38 5.04 -16.77 19.99
C ALA A 38 4.33 -17.86 19.15
N GLU A 39 3.70 -17.48 18.04
CA GLU A 39 3.08 -18.42 17.09
C GLU A 39 4.11 -19.40 16.51
N MET A 40 5.31 -18.92 16.19
CA MET A 40 6.42 -19.76 15.73
C MET A 40 6.84 -20.80 16.79
N VAL A 41 6.98 -20.39 18.05
CA VAL A 41 7.37 -21.29 19.15
C VAL A 41 6.30 -22.35 19.39
N VAL A 42 5.02 -21.96 19.41
CA VAL A 42 3.89 -22.90 19.57
C VAL A 42 3.87 -23.91 18.42
N GLY A 43 4.09 -23.47 17.17
CA GLY A 43 4.14 -24.36 16.00
C GLY A 43 5.33 -25.32 16.00
N ALA A 44 6.47 -24.92 16.57
CA ALA A 44 7.63 -25.80 16.73
C ALA A 44 7.37 -26.91 17.76
N ILE A 45 6.72 -26.57 18.89
CA ILE A 45 6.39 -27.52 19.96
C ILE A 45 5.29 -28.50 19.53
N SER A 46 4.34 -28.08 18.70
CA SER A 46 3.25 -28.93 18.21
C SER A 46 3.67 -29.94 17.13
N GLY A 47 4.96 -30.02 16.78
CA GLY A 47 5.49 -31.12 15.96
C GLY A 47 5.37 -30.89 14.45
N SER A 48 5.71 -29.69 13.97
CA SER A 48 6.00 -29.45 12.55
C SER A 48 7.49 -29.30 12.26
N PRO A 49 8.25 -30.41 12.13
CA PRO A 49 9.62 -30.35 11.66
C PRO A 49 9.66 -30.36 10.12
N GLY A 50 10.54 -29.55 9.51
CA GLY A 50 11.20 -29.98 8.27
C GLY A 50 11.38 -29.01 7.10
N SER A 51 11.03 -27.73 7.14
CA SER A 51 11.35 -26.79 6.04
C SER A 51 12.17 -25.59 6.51
N ALA A 52 13.09 -25.12 5.66
CA ALA A 52 13.98 -23.99 5.93
C ALA A 52 13.25 -22.64 6.14
N LEU A 53 11.94 -22.60 5.95
CA LEU A 53 11.05 -21.47 6.23
C LEU A 53 9.79 -22.00 6.93
N SER A 54 9.79 -21.99 8.26
CA SER A 54 8.57 -22.22 9.03
C SER A 54 7.55 -21.10 8.73
N GLN A 55 6.25 -21.39 8.89
CA GLN A 55 5.20 -20.38 8.74
C GLN A 55 5.49 -19.11 9.55
N GLY A 56 6.00 -19.27 10.77
CA GLY A 56 6.40 -18.14 11.62
C GLY A 56 7.55 -17.30 11.01
N GLY A 57 8.52 -17.94 10.35
CA GLY A 57 9.58 -17.22 9.63
C GLY A 57 9.04 -16.38 8.47
N LEU A 58 8.10 -16.94 7.69
CA LEU A 58 7.42 -16.19 6.63
C LEU A 58 6.59 -15.03 7.18
N GLN A 59 5.85 -15.23 8.28
CA GLN A 59 5.08 -14.17 8.93
C GLN A 59 5.97 -13.05 9.49
N LEU A 60 7.13 -13.38 10.08
CA LEU A 60 8.10 -12.40 10.56
C LEU A 60 8.66 -11.56 9.41
N ALA A 61 9.05 -12.21 8.31
CA ALA A 61 9.52 -11.52 7.11
C ALA A 61 8.42 -10.64 6.48
N ALA A 62 7.18 -11.15 6.39
CA ALA A 62 6.03 -10.40 5.91
C ALA A 62 5.76 -9.16 6.78
N THR A 63 5.82 -9.31 8.11
CA THR A 63 5.66 -8.20 9.06
C THR A 63 6.74 -7.14 8.86
N TRP A 64 7.99 -7.55 8.63
CA TRP A 64 9.08 -6.63 8.35
C TRP A 64 8.90 -5.88 7.03
N MET A 65 8.59 -6.58 5.93
CA MET A 65 8.36 -5.93 4.64
C MET A 65 7.14 -5.00 4.69
N ARG A 66 6.07 -5.39 5.39
CA ARG A 66 4.92 -4.50 5.60
C ARG A 66 5.29 -3.24 6.36
N LYS A 67 6.15 -3.36 7.38
CA LYS A 67 6.68 -2.18 8.09
C LYS A 67 7.44 -1.26 7.14
N GLN A 68 8.40 -1.80 6.39
CA GLN A 68 9.18 -1.02 5.42
C GLN A 68 8.29 -0.30 4.40
N THR A 69 7.27 -1.02 3.91
CA THR A 69 6.27 -0.48 3.00
C THR A 69 5.47 0.65 3.66
N LEU A 70 4.98 0.47 4.89
CA LEU A 70 4.25 1.49 5.63
C LEU A 70 5.10 2.75 5.88
N ASP A 71 6.34 2.57 6.32
CA ASP A 71 7.27 3.65 6.60
C ASP A 71 7.57 4.45 5.32
N ASN A 72 7.68 3.77 4.18
CA ASN A 72 7.79 4.41 2.87
C ASN A 72 6.47 5.12 2.48
N SER A 73 5.31 4.47 2.67
CA SER A 73 3.99 5.06 2.37
C SER A 73 3.77 6.38 3.09
N ARG A 74 4.12 6.43 4.38
CA ARG A 74 3.88 7.59 5.26
C ARG A 74 4.79 8.77 4.95
N GLN A 75 5.77 8.60 4.08
CA GLN A 75 6.56 9.71 3.53
C GLN A 75 5.84 10.43 2.39
N SER A 76 4.77 9.85 1.85
CA SER A 76 3.96 10.42 0.78
C SER A 76 3.41 11.78 1.20
N PRO A 77 3.78 12.88 0.54
CA PRO A 77 3.05 14.12 0.67
C PRO A 77 1.62 13.91 0.17
N VAL A 78 0.69 14.60 0.79
CA VAL A 78 -0.71 14.61 0.38
C VAL A 78 -0.92 15.57 -0.79
N ILE A 79 -1.88 15.24 -1.65
CA ILE A 79 -2.44 16.13 -2.67
C ILE A 79 -3.87 16.43 -2.26
N THR A 80 -4.24 17.71 -2.17
CA THR A 80 -5.58 18.13 -1.78
C THR A 80 -6.09 19.33 -2.57
N ASP A 81 -7.39 19.38 -2.83
CA ASP A 81 -8.10 20.58 -3.30
C ASP A 81 -8.94 21.23 -2.18
N GLY A 82 -8.72 20.82 -0.93
CA GLY A 82 -9.51 21.22 0.24
C GLY A 82 -10.80 20.42 0.45
N THR A 83 -11.25 19.64 -0.54
CA THR A 83 -12.43 18.75 -0.44
C THR A 83 -12.03 17.28 -0.53
N THR A 84 -11.16 16.95 -1.46
CA THR A 84 -10.60 15.62 -1.68
C THR A 84 -9.15 15.63 -1.23
N THR A 85 -8.73 14.58 -0.53
CA THR A 85 -7.33 14.33 -0.21
C THR A 85 -6.90 12.98 -0.78
N VAL A 86 -5.67 12.93 -1.25
CA VAL A 86 -5.01 11.78 -1.86
C VAL A 86 -3.60 11.66 -1.27
N GLY A 87 -3.23 10.44 -0.90
CA GLY A 87 -1.97 10.08 -0.24
C GLY A 87 -1.89 8.57 -0.07
N ASN A 88 -0.70 8.03 0.15
CA ASN A 88 -0.52 6.57 0.20
C ASN A 88 -1.13 5.88 1.44
N VAL A 89 -1.62 6.63 2.43
CA VAL A 89 -2.17 6.09 3.69
C VAL A 89 -3.52 6.72 4.07
N GLU A 90 -4.25 7.27 3.10
CA GLU A 90 -5.51 8.00 3.33
C GLU A 90 -6.75 7.11 3.46
N TYR A 91 -6.59 5.78 3.41
CA TYR A 91 -7.70 4.84 3.53
C TYR A 91 -7.38 3.73 4.51
N ASP A 92 -8.39 3.32 5.27
CA ASP A 92 -8.24 2.35 6.34
C ASP A 92 -8.39 0.90 5.87
N SER A 93 -7.84 0.00 6.67
CA SER A 93 -8.06 -1.43 6.59
C SER A 93 -8.36 -2.04 7.98
N ALA A 94 -8.97 -3.22 7.99
CA ALA A 94 -9.10 -4.04 9.19
C ALA A 94 -7.81 -4.83 9.51
N TYR A 95 -6.79 -4.74 8.66
CA TYR A 95 -5.49 -5.35 8.92
C TYR A 95 -4.85 -4.82 10.22
N PHE A 96 -3.83 -5.51 10.76
CA PHE A 96 -3.43 -5.30 12.16
C PHE A 96 -2.96 -3.86 12.47
N ASP A 97 -2.39 -3.16 11.50
CA ASP A 97 -1.91 -1.78 11.61
C ASP A 97 -2.95 -0.73 11.21
N GLY A 98 -4.12 -1.16 10.75
CA GLY A 98 -5.23 -0.30 10.37
C GLY A 98 -5.08 0.42 9.04
N VAL A 99 -3.95 0.27 8.35
CA VAL A 99 -3.66 1.03 7.13
C VAL A 99 -3.92 0.19 5.89
N LYS A 100 -4.56 0.78 4.89
CA LYS A 100 -4.65 0.17 3.57
C LYS A 100 -3.36 0.42 2.80
N LEU A 101 -2.61 -0.64 2.53
CA LEU A 101 -1.39 -0.60 1.71
C LEU A 101 -1.57 -1.31 0.37
N GLY A 102 -2.65 -2.07 0.17
CA GLY A 102 -2.95 -2.66 -1.13
C GLY A 102 -3.25 -1.61 -2.20
N GLY A 103 -2.97 -1.92 -3.46
CA GLY A 103 -3.20 -1.02 -4.59
C GLY A 103 -1.96 -0.19 -4.95
N THR A 104 -2.11 0.71 -5.92
CA THR A 104 -0.98 1.48 -6.44
C THR A 104 -0.65 2.69 -5.56
N ARG A 105 0.63 3.10 -5.59
CA ARG A 105 1.12 4.35 -5.01
C ARG A 105 0.59 5.56 -5.77
N VAL A 106 0.51 6.70 -5.08
CA VAL A 106 0.24 8.00 -5.69
C VAL A 106 1.28 8.28 -6.79
N SER A 107 0.78 8.65 -7.96
CA SER A 107 1.59 9.22 -9.05
C SER A 107 1.28 10.70 -9.18
N VAL A 108 2.26 11.53 -8.82
CA VAL A 108 2.15 12.99 -8.94
C VAL A 108 2.03 13.39 -10.41
N ASP A 109 2.74 12.73 -11.32
CA ASP A 109 2.69 13.07 -12.75
C ASP A 109 1.29 12.81 -13.36
N ILE A 110 0.60 11.74 -12.95
CA ILE A 110 -0.75 11.47 -13.44
C ILE A 110 -1.74 12.53 -12.92
N ILE A 111 -1.62 12.91 -11.65
CA ILE A 111 -2.58 13.81 -11.00
C ILE A 111 -2.28 15.27 -11.36
N CYS A 112 -1.05 15.71 -11.13
CA CYS A 112 -0.61 17.09 -11.29
C CYS A 112 -0.07 17.42 -12.69
N GLY A 113 0.21 16.40 -13.51
CA GLY A 113 0.87 16.55 -14.80
C GLY A 113 2.38 16.40 -14.70
N GLU A 114 3.03 16.01 -15.80
CA GLU A 114 4.48 15.78 -15.83
C GLU A 114 5.27 17.05 -15.45
N ASN A 115 4.72 18.25 -15.74
CA ASN A 115 5.32 19.53 -15.39
C ASN A 115 4.70 20.15 -14.13
N ILE A 116 3.89 19.39 -13.38
CA ILE A 116 3.17 19.83 -12.16
C ILE A 116 2.23 21.01 -12.46
N GLU A 117 1.75 21.16 -13.69
CA GLU A 117 0.96 22.31 -14.10
C GLU A 117 -0.42 22.41 -13.41
N ARG A 118 -0.94 21.29 -12.89
CA ARG A 118 -2.23 21.24 -12.18
C ARG A 118 -2.11 21.30 -10.66
N CYS A 119 -0.89 21.48 -10.11
CA CYS A 119 -0.66 21.55 -8.67
C CYS A 119 0.31 22.67 -8.29
N LYS A 120 0.20 23.12 -7.04
CA LYS A 120 1.19 23.99 -6.38
C LYS A 120 1.85 23.22 -5.25
N ILE A 121 3.18 23.22 -5.24
CA ILE A 121 3.96 22.64 -4.14
C ILE A 121 3.99 23.62 -2.97
N GLN A 122 3.65 23.13 -1.79
CA GLN A 122 3.67 23.88 -0.55
C GLN A 122 5.04 23.76 0.15
N SER A 123 5.31 24.63 1.11
CA SER A 123 6.58 24.64 1.85
C SER A 123 6.82 23.38 2.68
N ASP A 124 5.75 22.70 3.09
CA ASP A 124 5.79 21.41 3.80
C ASP A 124 5.93 20.19 2.86
N GLY A 125 6.01 20.44 1.54
CA GLY A 125 6.12 19.41 0.51
C GLY A 125 4.78 18.80 0.06
N SER A 126 3.66 19.19 0.65
CA SER A 126 2.32 18.82 0.17
C SER A 126 1.98 19.53 -1.15
N TYR A 127 0.93 19.06 -1.82
CA TYR A 127 0.46 19.63 -3.07
C TYR A 127 -0.97 20.16 -2.91
N VAL A 128 -1.19 21.40 -3.34
CA VAL A 128 -2.54 21.93 -3.57
C VAL A 128 -2.89 21.72 -5.03
N TYR A 129 -3.92 20.93 -5.30
CA TYR A 129 -4.45 20.76 -6.65
C TYR A 129 -5.19 22.04 -7.07
N THR A 130 -4.83 22.60 -8.22
CA THR A 130 -5.35 23.89 -8.70
C THR A 130 -6.24 23.76 -9.93
N GLY A 131 -6.44 22.54 -10.44
CA GLY A 131 -7.16 22.31 -11.68
C GLY A 131 -6.30 22.56 -12.91
N GLY A 132 -6.80 22.13 -14.05
CA GLY A 132 -6.22 22.36 -15.37
C GLY A 132 -6.77 21.35 -16.37
N ASP A 133 -6.08 21.21 -17.49
CA ASP A 133 -6.52 20.35 -18.58
C ASP A 133 -5.71 19.05 -18.64
N TYR A 134 -6.35 17.98 -19.11
CA TYR A 134 -5.71 16.76 -19.57
C TYR A 134 -5.90 16.64 -21.08
N VAL A 135 -4.80 16.50 -21.81
CA VAL A 135 -4.84 16.27 -23.26
C VAL A 135 -4.71 14.77 -23.51
N ASN A 136 -5.72 14.18 -24.11
CA ASN A 136 -5.67 12.78 -24.47
C ASN A 136 -4.67 12.56 -25.62
N ASP A 137 -3.63 11.77 -25.41
CA ASP A 137 -2.60 11.57 -26.43
C ASP A 137 -3.13 10.93 -27.73
N LYS A 138 -4.21 10.16 -27.66
CA LYS A 138 -4.81 9.46 -28.80
C LYS A 138 -5.78 10.34 -29.58
N THR A 139 -6.70 11.04 -28.89
CA THR A 139 -7.74 11.85 -29.55
C THR A 139 -7.31 13.31 -29.75
N LYS A 140 -6.26 13.76 -29.04
CA LYS A 140 -5.82 15.16 -28.95
C LYS A 140 -6.86 16.11 -28.37
N GLU A 141 -7.93 15.58 -27.78
CA GLU A 141 -8.95 16.36 -27.11
C GLU A 141 -8.44 16.83 -25.75
N SER A 142 -8.74 18.08 -25.41
CA SER A 142 -8.52 18.63 -24.08
C SER A 142 -9.76 18.40 -23.22
N VAL A 143 -9.57 17.82 -22.04
CA VAL A 143 -10.60 17.60 -21.03
C VAL A 143 -10.25 18.42 -19.81
N ALA A 144 -11.16 19.31 -19.40
CA ALA A 144 -10.99 20.10 -18.19
C ALA A 144 -11.13 19.21 -16.94
N LEU A 145 -10.18 19.34 -16.02
CA LEU A 145 -10.12 18.65 -14.73
C LEU A 145 -10.13 19.69 -13.59
N PRO A 146 -11.27 20.34 -13.30
CA PRO A 146 -11.33 21.45 -12.35
C PRO A 146 -11.07 21.01 -10.90
N THR A 147 -11.36 19.75 -10.55
CA THR A 147 -11.19 19.23 -9.18
C THR A 147 -10.22 18.06 -9.11
N LEU A 148 -9.67 17.79 -7.93
CA LEU A 148 -8.80 16.63 -7.72
C LEU A 148 -9.55 15.32 -7.98
N LYS A 149 -10.86 15.30 -7.70
CA LYS A 149 -11.72 14.15 -8.00
C LYS A 149 -11.76 13.84 -9.49
N ASP A 150 -11.80 14.86 -10.34
CA ASP A 150 -11.77 14.68 -11.80
C ASP A 150 -10.42 14.14 -12.25
N ALA A 151 -9.32 14.64 -11.66
CA ALA A 151 -7.97 14.20 -11.98
C ALA A 151 -7.70 12.73 -11.64
N ILE A 152 -8.42 12.15 -10.69
CA ILE A 152 -8.33 10.72 -10.32
C ILE A 152 -9.49 9.88 -10.87
N ASP A 153 -10.36 10.44 -11.72
CA ASP A 153 -11.43 9.70 -12.39
C ASP A 153 -10.93 9.18 -13.76
N PRO A 154 -10.82 7.86 -13.96
CA PRO A 154 -10.39 7.26 -15.23
C PRO A 154 -11.28 7.61 -16.43
N LYS A 155 -12.51 8.10 -16.20
CA LYS A 155 -13.42 8.54 -17.28
C LYS A 155 -13.08 9.93 -17.81
N LEU A 156 -12.46 10.77 -16.99
CA LEU A 156 -12.12 12.15 -17.35
C LEU A 156 -10.62 12.27 -17.64
N ASN A 157 -9.78 11.73 -16.76
CA ASN A 157 -8.35 11.61 -16.96
C ASN A 157 -8.03 10.18 -17.44
N GLY A 158 -7.75 10.03 -18.73
CA GLY A 158 -7.46 8.70 -19.32
C GLY A 158 -6.25 8.00 -18.69
N GLU A 159 -5.32 8.75 -18.10
CA GLU A 159 -4.16 8.19 -17.40
C GLU A 159 -4.49 7.76 -15.96
N ALA A 160 -5.56 8.29 -15.35
CA ALA A 160 -5.94 7.96 -13.98
C ALA A 160 -6.29 6.48 -13.79
N GLY A 161 -6.61 5.75 -14.87
CA GLY A 161 -6.75 4.29 -14.81
C GLY A 161 -5.53 3.58 -14.21
N LYS A 162 -4.32 4.12 -14.43
CA LYS A 162 -3.06 3.57 -13.88
C LYS A 162 -2.92 3.75 -12.37
N LEU A 163 -3.71 4.64 -11.76
CA LEU A 163 -3.81 4.76 -10.30
C LEU A 163 -4.61 3.61 -9.66
N TYR A 164 -5.33 2.81 -10.45
CA TYR A 164 -6.18 1.74 -9.94
C TYR A 164 -5.65 0.38 -10.39
N GLY A 165 -4.90 -0.26 -9.49
CA GLY A 165 -4.39 -1.61 -9.68
C GLY A 165 -5.53 -2.64 -9.72
N LEU A 166 -5.32 -3.73 -10.47
CA LEU A 166 -6.28 -4.82 -10.63
C LEU A 166 -6.69 -5.45 -9.29
N THR A 167 -5.75 -5.50 -8.34
CA THR A 167 -5.94 -5.97 -6.97
C THR A 167 -5.55 -4.86 -6.00
N GLY A 168 -6.46 -4.50 -5.10
CA GLY A 168 -6.28 -3.43 -4.14
C GLY A 168 -6.62 -2.01 -4.63
N GLY A 169 -6.72 -1.76 -5.94
CA GLY A 169 -7.15 -0.47 -6.47
C GLY A 169 -6.11 0.63 -6.27
N PHE A 170 -6.54 1.76 -5.69
CA PHE A 170 -5.69 2.91 -5.36
C PHE A 170 -5.55 3.01 -3.85
N GLN A 171 -4.32 3.14 -3.31
CA GLN A 171 -4.09 3.19 -1.85
C GLN A 171 -4.90 4.29 -1.15
N SER A 172 -5.08 5.44 -1.79
CA SER A 172 -5.83 6.57 -1.22
C SER A 172 -7.34 6.39 -1.17
N LYS A 173 -7.88 5.28 -1.69
CA LYS A 173 -9.32 5.07 -1.86
C LYS A 173 -9.72 3.65 -1.48
N LYS A 174 -11.03 3.44 -1.40
CA LYS A 174 -11.63 2.13 -1.17
C LYS A 174 -11.10 1.10 -2.16
N GLY A 175 -10.59 -0.01 -1.63
CA GLY A 175 -9.96 -1.04 -2.44
C GLY A 175 -10.91 -1.82 -3.34
N SER A 176 -10.34 -2.43 -4.37
CA SER A 176 -11.07 -3.24 -5.34
C SER A 176 -10.33 -4.54 -5.69
N MET A 177 -11.07 -5.63 -5.78
CA MET A 177 -10.63 -6.91 -6.34
C MET A 177 -11.88 -7.64 -6.83
N LEU A 178 -12.06 -7.71 -8.15
CA LEU A 178 -13.32 -8.17 -8.77
C LEU A 178 -14.54 -7.42 -8.17
N GLY A 179 -14.47 -6.07 -8.19
CA GLY A 179 -15.41 -5.17 -7.52
C GLY A 179 -14.83 -4.55 -6.23
N LYS A 180 -15.47 -3.48 -5.74
CA LYS A 180 -15.06 -2.80 -4.50
C LYS A 180 -15.29 -3.71 -3.29
N TYR A 181 -14.39 -3.68 -2.32
CA TYR A 181 -14.53 -4.43 -1.07
C TYR A 181 -14.63 -3.51 0.14
N THR A 182 -15.21 -4.00 1.23
CA THR A 182 -15.33 -3.27 2.49
C THR A 182 -14.18 -3.62 3.43
N ILE A 183 -13.85 -2.67 4.30
CA ILE A 183 -12.92 -2.87 5.43
C ILE A 183 -13.39 -4.10 6.23
N GLY A 184 -12.48 -5.03 6.53
CA GLY A 184 -12.76 -6.26 7.29
C GLY A 184 -13.34 -7.41 6.49
N SER A 185 -13.62 -7.23 5.19
CA SER A 185 -14.01 -8.36 4.34
C SER A 185 -12.82 -9.30 4.09
N TRP A 186 -13.07 -10.54 3.70
CA TRP A 186 -12.00 -11.47 3.33
C TRP A 186 -11.11 -10.92 2.20
N LYS A 187 -11.67 -10.10 1.29
CA LYS A 187 -10.92 -9.43 0.23
C LYS A 187 -9.95 -8.39 0.79
N ASP A 188 -10.35 -7.65 1.82
CA ASP A 188 -9.47 -6.72 2.55
C ASP A 188 -8.29 -7.49 3.15
N THR A 189 -8.56 -8.55 3.93
CA THR A 189 -7.51 -9.37 4.53
C THR A 189 -6.55 -9.97 3.51
N VAL A 190 -7.07 -10.50 2.39
CA VAL A 190 -6.23 -11.11 1.34
C VAL A 190 -5.35 -10.04 0.70
N VAL A 191 -5.93 -8.94 0.23
CA VAL A 191 -5.15 -7.88 -0.45
C VAL A 191 -4.09 -7.30 0.48
N GLU A 192 -4.43 -7.07 1.74
CA GLU A 192 -3.50 -6.47 2.70
C GLU A 192 -2.41 -7.44 3.17
N GLY A 193 -2.70 -8.75 3.24
CA GLY A 193 -1.68 -9.77 3.45
C GLY A 193 -0.61 -9.83 2.35
N PHE A 194 -0.98 -9.49 1.11
CA PHE A 194 -0.02 -9.36 0.00
C PHE A 194 0.69 -8.02 0.00
N SER A 195 -0.01 -6.93 0.33
CA SER A 195 0.43 -5.56 0.07
C SER A 195 1.84 -5.23 0.54
N GLY A 196 2.22 -5.58 1.77
CA GLY A 196 3.53 -5.27 2.33
C GLY A 196 4.67 -5.89 1.52
N THR A 197 4.62 -7.22 1.35
CA THR A 197 5.62 -7.99 0.60
C THR A 197 5.62 -7.62 -0.88
N HIS A 198 4.44 -7.51 -1.49
CA HIS A 198 4.31 -7.21 -2.92
C HIS A 198 4.85 -5.83 -3.24
N ASP A 199 4.53 -4.81 -2.44
CA ASP A 199 5.00 -3.45 -2.67
C ASP A 199 6.51 -3.32 -2.42
N TYR A 200 7.01 -3.97 -1.35
CA TYR A 200 8.43 -3.97 -1.04
C TYR A 200 9.26 -4.65 -2.14
N MET A 201 8.91 -5.89 -2.49
CA MET A 201 9.65 -6.70 -3.45
C MET A 201 9.39 -6.31 -4.91
N GLY A 202 8.20 -5.77 -5.20
CA GLY A 202 7.79 -5.39 -6.56
C GLY A 202 8.13 -3.94 -6.91
N GLY A 203 8.34 -3.07 -5.92
CA GLY A 203 8.53 -1.64 -6.12
C GLY A 203 9.71 -1.06 -5.38
N GLN A 204 9.67 -1.13 -4.04
CA GLN A 204 10.57 -0.36 -3.17
C GLN A 204 12.04 -0.73 -3.35
N ILE A 205 12.38 -2.02 -3.36
CA ILE A 205 13.79 -2.46 -3.47
C ILE A 205 14.44 -2.12 -4.82
N TRP A 206 13.62 -1.85 -5.84
CA TRP A 206 14.06 -1.53 -7.20
C TRP A 206 14.14 -0.02 -7.46
N GLY A 207 13.76 0.80 -6.47
CA GLY A 207 13.73 2.27 -6.63
C GLY A 207 12.59 2.75 -7.51
N PHE A 208 11.49 1.99 -7.65
CA PHE A 208 10.32 2.45 -8.38
C PHE A 208 9.49 3.46 -7.58
N TYR A 209 9.78 3.61 -6.28
CA TYR A 209 9.26 4.67 -5.43
C TYR A 209 10.35 5.67 -5.08
N ASN A 210 10.00 6.96 -5.08
CA ASN A 210 10.92 8.04 -4.75
C ASN A 210 11.15 8.13 -3.23
N ASP A 211 11.99 9.08 -2.81
CA ASP A 211 12.30 9.38 -1.41
C ASP A 211 11.08 9.85 -0.61
N LYS A 212 9.96 10.14 -1.29
CA LYS A 212 8.67 10.46 -0.70
C LYS A 212 7.71 9.28 -0.71
N GLY A 213 8.12 8.10 -1.16
CA GLY A 213 7.26 6.91 -1.26
C GLY A 213 6.19 6.95 -2.36
N ASN A 214 6.20 7.98 -3.22
CA ASN A 214 5.34 8.06 -4.40
C ASN A 214 5.96 7.28 -5.56
N ALA A 215 5.16 6.96 -6.57
CA ALA A 215 5.69 6.45 -7.84
C ALA A 215 6.76 7.41 -8.39
N THR A 216 7.90 6.86 -8.78
CA THR A 216 9.02 7.66 -9.28
C THR A 216 8.64 8.39 -10.56
N ARG A 217 8.91 9.69 -10.57
CA ARG A 217 8.61 10.59 -11.69
C ARG A 217 9.63 10.41 -12.80
N GLY A 218 9.22 10.64 -14.05
CA GLY A 218 10.15 10.71 -15.20
C GLY A 218 10.94 9.43 -15.50
N LEU A 219 10.47 8.25 -15.08
CA LEU A 219 11.12 6.98 -15.43
C LEU A 219 11.22 6.82 -16.95
N LEU A 220 12.42 6.47 -17.43
CA LEU A 220 12.63 6.16 -18.86
C LEU A 220 11.83 4.90 -19.26
N PRO A 221 11.46 4.74 -20.55
CA PRO A 221 10.63 3.63 -21.00
C PRO A 221 11.13 2.23 -20.57
N PRO A 222 12.44 1.91 -20.61
CA PRO A 222 12.93 0.61 -20.12
C PRO A 222 12.67 0.39 -18.63
N ALA A 223 12.78 1.43 -17.80
CA ALA A 223 12.53 1.35 -16.37
C ALA A 223 11.03 1.21 -16.06
N LYS A 224 10.16 1.90 -16.82
CA LYS A 224 8.70 1.72 -16.74
C LYS A 224 8.30 0.28 -17.06
N TYR A 225 8.85 -0.28 -18.14
CA TYR A 225 8.61 -1.68 -18.51
C TYR A 225 9.12 -2.67 -17.46
N ALA A 226 10.31 -2.43 -16.91
CA ALA A 226 10.84 -3.26 -15.81
C ALA A 226 9.91 -3.21 -14.59
N ALA A 227 9.40 -2.04 -14.23
CA ALA A 227 8.46 -1.89 -13.12
C ALA A 227 7.17 -2.69 -13.31
N GLU A 228 6.58 -2.66 -14.52
CA GLU A 228 5.40 -3.45 -14.85
C GLU A 228 5.66 -4.96 -14.72
N VAL A 229 6.78 -5.45 -15.29
CA VAL A 229 7.13 -6.88 -15.27
C VAL A 229 7.44 -7.36 -13.85
N ILE A 230 8.26 -6.60 -13.11
CA ILE A 230 8.68 -6.96 -11.75
C ILE A 230 7.47 -6.97 -10.80
N THR A 231 6.56 -6.00 -10.93
CA THR A 231 5.33 -5.97 -10.12
C THR A 231 4.48 -7.22 -10.36
N VAL A 232 4.35 -7.69 -11.60
CA VAL A 232 3.63 -8.92 -11.91
C VAL A 232 4.33 -10.15 -11.30
N ILE A 233 5.66 -10.25 -11.40
CA ILE A 233 6.44 -11.34 -10.80
C ILE A 233 6.37 -11.31 -9.26
N ALA A 234 6.23 -10.14 -8.65
CA ALA A 234 6.13 -10.00 -7.21
C ALA A 234 4.87 -10.68 -6.64
N ILE A 235 3.81 -10.90 -7.43
CA ILE A 235 2.58 -11.58 -6.98
C ILE A 235 2.88 -13.01 -6.52
N PRO A 236 3.36 -13.94 -7.37
CA PRO A 236 3.68 -15.31 -6.93
C PRO A 236 4.80 -15.34 -5.88
N VAL A 237 5.74 -14.40 -5.91
CA VAL A 237 6.82 -14.31 -4.90
C VAL A 237 6.28 -13.90 -3.52
N SER A 238 5.25 -13.05 -3.47
CA SER A 238 4.61 -12.61 -2.23
C SER A 238 3.63 -13.63 -1.65
N ALA A 239 3.14 -14.56 -2.49
CA ALA A 239 2.10 -15.50 -2.10
C ALA A 239 2.45 -16.35 -0.87
N PRO A 240 3.66 -16.95 -0.72
CA PRO A 240 4.00 -17.72 0.47
C PRO A 240 3.91 -16.89 1.75
N PHE A 241 4.34 -15.62 1.71
CA PHE A 241 4.28 -14.70 2.84
C PHE A 241 2.84 -14.34 3.20
N ALA A 242 2.03 -13.94 2.22
CA ALA A 242 0.64 -13.59 2.44
C ALA A 242 -0.18 -14.78 2.95
N VAL A 243 -0.01 -15.95 2.33
CA VAL A 243 -0.70 -17.19 2.72
C VAL A 243 -0.31 -17.63 4.14
N SER A 244 0.97 -17.47 4.52
CA SER A 244 1.42 -17.75 5.88
C SER A 244 0.71 -16.90 6.93
N ASP A 245 0.32 -15.67 6.58
CA ASP A 245 -0.32 -14.71 7.47
C ASP A 245 -1.84 -14.92 7.57
N ILE A 246 -2.47 -15.29 6.45
CA ILE A 246 -3.92 -15.46 6.32
C ILE A 246 -4.41 -16.79 6.91
N LEU A 247 -3.63 -17.87 6.75
CA LEU A 247 -4.03 -19.22 7.17
C LEU A 247 -3.68 -19.50 8.64
N SER A 248 -4.52 -20.30 9.29
CA SER A 248 -4.15 -20.91 10.58
C SER A 248 -3.01 -21.90 10.39
N SER A 249 -2.31 -22.21 11.48
CA SER A 249 -1.18 -23.15 11.42
C SER A 249 -1.58 -24.53 10.94
N ASP A 250 -2.74 -25.04 11.36
CA ASP A 250 -3.24 -26.35 10.95
C ASP A 250 -3.52 -26.41 9.43
N ILE A 251 -4.16 -25.36 8.89
CA ILE A 251 -4.48 -25.29 7.45
C ILE A 251 -3.21 -25.09 6.63
N PHE A 252 -2.30 -24.23 7.09
CA PHE A 252 -1.02 -24.00 6.43
C PHE A 252 -0.21 -25.30 6.35
N GLN A 253 -0.09 -26.04 7.46
CA GLN A 253 0.57 -27.34 7.46
C GLN A 253 -0.12 -28.35 6.54
N ALA A 254 -1.45 -28.40 6.50
CA ALA A 254 -2.17 -29.33 5.64
C ALA A 254 -1.93 -29.09 4.14
N ILE A 255 -1.69 -27.84 3.72
CA ILE A 255 -1.46 -27.46 2.31
C ILE A 255 0.01 -27.65 1.90
N PHE A 256 0.95 -27.38 2.81
CA PHE A 256 2.39 -27.34 2.53
C PHE A 256 3.18 -28.50 3.16
N ARG A 257 2.49 -29.55 3.63
CA ARG A 257 3.12 -30.83 4.03
C ARG A 257 3.52 -31.69 2.85
#